data_AF-Q9NZF1-F1
#
_entry.id   AF-Q9NZF1-F1
#
_cell.length_a   1.000
_cell.length_b   1.000
_cell.length_c   1.000
_cell.angle_alpha   90.00
_cell.angle_beta   90.00
_cell.angle_gamma   90.00
#
_symmetry.space_group_name_H-M   'P 1'
#
loop_
_entity.id
_entity.type
_entity.pdbx_description
1 polymer ?
#
loop_
_entity_poly.entity_id
_entity_poly.type
_entity_poly.pdbx_seq_one_letter_code
_entity_poly.pdbx_strand_id
1 'polypeptide(L)'
;MQAQAPVVVVTQPGVGPGPAPQNSNWQTGMCDCFSDCGVCLCGTFCFPCLGCQVAADMNECCLCGTSVAMRTLYRTRYGIPGSICDDYMATLCCPHCTLCQIKRDINRRRAMRTF
;
A
#
# COMPACT_ATOMS: atom_id res chain seq x y z
N MET A 1 20.78 -29.68 -40.29
CA MET A 1 20.55 -28.21 -40.36
C MET A 1 19.29 -27.94 -39.55
N GLN A 2 19.20 -26.98 -38.62
CA GLN A 2 19.90 -25.71 -38.48
C GLN A 2 20.30 -25.47 -37.01
N ALA A 3 21.49 -24.93 -36.78
CA ALA A 3 21.96 -24.52 -35.47
C ALA A 3 21.25 -23.22 -35.07
N GLN A 4 20.50 -23.24 -33.96
CA GLN A 4 19.80 -22.08 -33.45
C GLN A 4 20.83 -21.13 -32.80
N ALA A 5 20.91 -19.89 -33.30
CA ALA A 5 21.81 -18.87 -32.76
C ALA A 5 21.44 -18.51 -31.30
N PRO A 6 22.42 -18.15 -30.45
CA PRO A 6 22.16 -17.86 -29.04
C PRO A 6 21.34 -16.58 -28.88
N VAL A 7 20.25 -16.67 -28.11
CA VAL A 7 19.47 -15.51 -27.67
C VAL A 7 20.33 -14.72 -26.69
N VAL A 8 20.86 -13.57 -27.12
CA VAL A 8 21.58 -12.65 -26.24
C VAL A 8 20.58 -11.72 -25.59
N VAL A 9 20.43 -11.85 -24.27
CA VAL A 9 19.63 -10.93 -23.45
C VAL A 9 20.45 -9.65 -23.24
N VAL A 10 20.11 -8.57 -23.96
CA VAL A 10 20.84 -7.28 -23.88
C VAL A 10 20.25 -6.33 -22.83
N THR A 11 18.99 -6.51 -22.43
CA THR A 11 18.37 -5.71 -21.38
C THR A 11 18.71 -6.26 -20.01
N GLN A 12 19.69 -5.65 -19.34
CA GLN A 12 19.94 -5.89 -17.93
C GLN A 12 18.89 -5.16 -17.08
N PRO A 13 18.35 -5.78 -16.01
CA PRO A 13 17.62 -5.03 -15.01
C PRO A 13 18.58 -3.98 -14.48
N GLY A 14 18.26 -2.70 -14.70
CA GLY A 14 19.12 -1.60 -14.29
C GLY A 14 19.49 -1.79 -12.82
N VAL A 15 20.79 -1.86 -12.54
CA VAL A 15 21.38 -2.01 -11.19
C VAL A 15 21.20 -0.74 -10.35
N GLY A 16 20.60 0.31 -10.92
CA GLY A 16 20.12 1.44 -10.15
C GLY A 16 18.93 1.01 -9.27
N PRO A 17 18.55 1.82 -8.27
CA PRO A 17 17.21 1.72 -7.72
C PRO A 17 16.27 1.76 -8.92
N GLY A 18 15.62 0.63 -9.22
CA GLY A 18 14.76 0.51 -10.40
C GLY A 18 13.81 1.71 -10.43
N PRO A 19 13.36 2.17 -11.62
CA PRO A 19 12.55 3.36 -11.74
C PRO A 19 11.49 3.35 -10.65
N ALA A 20 11.60 4.29 -9.70
CA ALA A 20 10.66 4.37 -8.59
C ALA A 20 9.27 4.30 -9.20
N PRO A 21 8.37 3.41 -8.71
CA PRO A 21 7.09 3.16 -9.34
C PRO A 21 6.46 4.49 -9.75
N GLN A 22 6.09 4.63 -11.02
CA GLN A 22 5.49 5.86 -11.52
C GLN A 22 4.30 6.21 -10.61
N ASN A 23 4.43 7.32 -9.88
CA ASN A 23 3.59 7.71 -8.75
C ASN A 23 3.60 6.75 -7.55
N SER A 24 4.77 6.60 -6.93
CA SER A 24 4.90 5.86 -5.67
C SER A 24 4.26 6.58 -4.47
N ASN A 25 3.61 7.74 -4.63
CA ASN A 25 2.94 8.38 -3.50
C ASN A 25 1.64 7.66 -3.11
N TRP A 26 1.14 7.98 -1.91
CA TRP A 26 -0.23 7.68 -1.53
C TRP A 26 -1.20 8.32 -2.54
N GLN A 27 -2.17 7.54 -2.98
CA GLN A 27 -3.23 7.94 -3.90
C GLN A 27 -4.27 8.85 -3.22
N THR A 28 -4.34 8.85 -1.89
CA THR A 28 -5.18 9.75 -1.08
C THR A 28 -4.42 10.37 0.08
N GLY A 29 -4.87 11.54 0.50
CA GLY A 29 -4.49 12.11 1.78
C GLY A 29 -4.98 11.25 2.95
N MET A 30 -4.33 11.41 4.11
CA MET A 30 -4.70 10.70 5.34
C MET A 30 -6.16 10.99 5.73
N CYS A 31 -6.54 12.27 5.77
CA CYS A 31 -7.88 12.73 6.15
C CYS A 31 -8.82 12.94 4.94
N ASP A 32 -8.60 12.23 3.83
CA ASP A 32 -9.45 12.30 2.63
C ASP A 32 -10.77 11.51 2.81
N CYS A 33 -11.46 11.75 3.92
CA CYS A 33 -12.60 10.98 4.41
C CYS A 33 -13.78 10.90 3.43
N PHE A 34 -13.97 11.94 2.62
CA PHE A 34 -15.10 12.05 1.68
C PHE A 34 -14.85 11.37 0.33
N SER A 35 -13.61 10.93 0.04
CA SER A 35 -13.35 10.25 -1.24
C SER A 35 -13.81 8.79 -1.26
N ASP A 36 -14.04 8.20 -0.08
CA ASP A 36 -14.70 6.91 0.10
C ASP A 36 -15.41 6.89 1.46
N CYS A 37 -16.64 7.38 1.49
CA CYS A 37 -17.44 7.44 2.71
C CYS A 37 -17.68 6.05 3.30
N GLY A 38 -17.78 5.00 2.48
CA GLY A 38 -17.98 3.63 2.97
C GLY A 38 -16.79 3.15 3.80
N VAL A 39 -15.58 3.33 3.27
CA VAL A 39 -14.34 3.05 4.02
C VAL A 39 -14.24 3.93 5.26
N CYS A 40 -14.55 5.23 5.15
CA CYS A 40 -14.49 6.14 6.29
C CYS A 40 -15.44 5.73 7.42
N LEU A 41 -16.71 5.42 7.10
CA LEU A 41 -17.71 4.98 8.07
C LEU A 41 -17.32 3.65 8.70
N CYS A 42 -16.80 2.69 7.92
CA CYS A 42 -16.28 1.44 8.47
C CYS A 42 -15.10 1.69 9.40
N GLY A 43 -14.18 2.58 9.04
CA GLY A 43 -13.05 2.95 9.88
C GLY A 43 -13.47 3.60 11.20
N THR A 44 -14.45 4.51 11.19
CA THR A 44 -14.91 5.20 12.40
C THR A 44 -15.84 4.36 13.27
N PHE A 45 -16.69 3.51 12.69
CA PHE A 45 -17.71 2.76 13.43
C PHE A 45 -17.39 1.28 13.64
N CYS A 46 -16.54 0.66 12.80
CA CYS A 46 -15.98 -0.67 13.04
C CYS A 46 -14.49 -0.73 12.64
N PHE A 47 -13.66 0.02 13.38
CA PHE A 47 -12.21 0.01 13.21
C PHE A 47 -11.57 -1.40 13.13
N PRO A 48 -11.93 -2.39 13.99
CA PRO A 48 -11.35 -3.74 13.86
C PRO A 48 -11.79 -4.46 12.59
N CYS A 49 -13.02 -4.23 12.09
CA CYS A 49 -13.48 -4.80 10.81
C CYS A 49 -12.62 -4.27 9.66
N LEU A 50 -12.38 -2.96 9.62
CA LEU A 50 -11.54 -2.34 8.61
C LEU A 50 -10.10 -2.86 8.71
N GLY A 51 -9.60 -3.08 9.93
CA GLY A 51 -8.31 -3.71 10.20
C GLY A 51 -8.22 -5.10 9.59
N CYS A 52 -9.22 -5.96 9.85
CA CYS A 52 -9.30 -7.29 9.23
C CYS A 52 -9.31 -7.21 7.71
N GLN A 53 -10.06 -6.27 7.12
CA GLN A 53 -10.12 -6.11 5.66
C GLN A 53 -8.76 -5.74 5.07
N VAL A 54 -8.07 -4.76 5.68
CA VAL A 54 -6.72 -4.36 5.24
C VAL A 54 -5.71 -5.50 5.40
N ALA A 55 -5.78 -6.24 6.51
CA ALA A 55 -4.92 -7.39 6.74
C ALA A 55 -5.17 -8.49 5.70
N ALA A 56 -6.44 -8.87 5.48
CA ALA A 56 -6.82 -9.88 4.49
C ALA A 56 -6.40 -9.46 3.07
N ASP A 57 -6.56 -8.18 2.72
CA ASP A 57 -6.12 -7.64 1.43
C ASP A 57 -4.60 -7.78 1.21
N MET A 58 -3.85 -7.81 2.31
CA MET A 58 -2.39 -7.92 2.32
C MET A 58 -1.90 -9.34 2.67
N ASN A 59 -2.82 -10.31 2.82
CA ASN A 59 -2.57 -11.69 3.23
C ASN A 59 -1.94 -11.82 4.64
N GLU A 60 -2.36 -10.96 5.56
CA GLU A 60 -1.91 -10.92 6.95
C GLU A 60 -3.03 -11.29 7.94
N CYS A 61 -2.65 -11.62 9.17
CA CYS A 61 -3.60 -11.89 10.26
C CYS A 61 -4.43 -10.63 10.60
N CYS A 62 -5.74 -10.78 10.86
CA CYS A 62 -6.61 -9.64 11.15
C CYS A 62 -6.08 -8.70 12.26
N LEU A 63 -5.47 -9.27 13.32
CA LEU A 63 -4.94 -8.48 14.44
C LEU A 63 -3.76 -7.58 14.04
N CYS A 64 -3.12 -7.83 12.90
CA CYS A 64 -2.01 -7.05 12.40
C CYS A 64 -2.47 -5.80 11.63
N GLY A 65 -3.71 -5.76 11.13
CA GLY A 65 -4.18 -4.77 10.16
C GLY A 65 -4.15 -3.31 10.64
N THR A 66 -4.24 -3.08 11.95
CA THR A 66 -4.26 -1.74 12.56
C THR A 66 -2.87 -1.27 13.03
N SER A 67 -1.84 -2.09 12.85
CA SER A 67 -0.50 -1.83 13.40
C SER A 67 0.32 -0.85 12.55
N VAL A 68 1.28 -0.19 13.19
CA VAL A 68 2.31 0.62 12.50
C VAL A 68 3.11 -0.24 11.52
N ALA A 69 3.35 -1.51 11.87
CA ALA A 69 4.02 -2.48 11.01
C ALA A 69 3.25 -2.69 9.69
N MET A 70 1.91 -2.73 9.76
CA MET A 70 1.05 -2.88 8.58
C MET A 70 1.21 -1.70 7.60
N ARG A 71 1.20 -0.47 8.13
CA ARG A 71 1.41 0.73 7.32
C ARG A 71 2.81 0.73 6.71
N THR A 72 3.82 0.39 7.50
CA THR A 72 5.22 0.33 7.06
C THR A 72 5.38 -0.71 5.94
N LEU A 73 4.82 -1.92 6.12
CA LEU A 73 4.81 -2.99 5.12
C LEU A 73 4.16 -2.53 3.82
N TYR A 74 2.99 -1.90 3.92
CA TYR A 74 2.30 -1.38 2.74
C TYR A 74 3.13 -0.33 2.01
N ARG A 75 3.67 0.63 2.78
CA ARG A 75 4.45 1.75 2.27
C ARG A 75 5.70 1.27 1.54
N THR A 76 6.46 0.36 2.13
CA THR A 76 7.68 -0.19 1.51
C THR A 76 7.35 -1.07 0.29
N ARG A 77 6.26 -1.85 0.32
CA ARG A 77 5.81 -2.69 -0.80
C ARG A 77 5.55 -1.87 -2.07
N TYR A 78 4.94 -0.69 -1.95
CA TYR A 78 4.63 0.17 -3.10
C TYR A 78 5.61 1.33 -3.30
N GLY A 79 6.77 1.30 -2.63
CA GLY A 79 7.82 2.30 -2.80
C GLY A 79 7.42 3.72 -2.35
N ILE A 80 6.46 3.81 -1.42
CA ILE A 80 5.94 5.09 -0.96
C ILE A 80 6.96 5.78 -0.02
N PRO A 81 7.32 7.05 -0.27
CA PRO A 81 8.31 7.73 0.56
C PRO A 81 7.80 7.93 1.99
N GLY A 82 8.70 7.81 2.95
CA GLY A 82 8.42 7.98 4.39
C GLY A 82 9.34 7.14 5.25
N SER A 83 9.17 7.26 6.56
CA SER A 83 9.91 6.52 7.58
C SER A 83 8.97 5.76 8.52
N ILE A 84 9.51 4.81 9.28
CA ILE A 84 8.74 4.15 10.35
C ILE A 84 8.27 5.15 11.41
N CYS A 85 9.00 6.25 11.63
CA CYS A 85 8.58 7.32 12.53
C CYS A 85 7.34 8.03 11.97
N ASP A 86 7.29 8.33 10.67
CA ASP A 86 6.11 8.92 10.04
C ASP A 86 4.91 7.97 10.10
N ASP A 87 5.14 6.67 9.91
CA ASP A 87 4.10 5.64 10.02
C ASP A 87 3.56 5.56 11.45
N TYR A 88 4.44 5.65 12.46
CA TYR A 88 4.07 5.71 13.86
C TYR A 88 3.28 6.99 14.18
N MET A 89 3.76 8.15 13.74
CA MET A 89 3.10 9.44 14.01
C MET A 89 1.74 9.55 13.33
N ALA A 90 1.59 9.05 12.10
CA ALA A 90 0.30 8.97 11.41
C ALA A 90 -0.69 8.09 12.20
N THR A 91 -0.22 6.92 12.65
CA THR A 91 -1.04 5.98 13.42
C THR A 91 -1.41 6.55 14.80
N LEU A 92 -0.51 7.27 15.46
CA LEU A 92 -0.75 7.91 16.76
C LEU A 92 -1.71 9.10 16.65
N CYS A 93 -1.51 9.97 15.64
CA CYS A 93 -2.30 11.18 15.44
C CYS A 93 -3.76 10.86 15.07
N CYS A 94 -3.96 9.95 14.12
CA CYS A 94 -5.30 9.52 13.74
C CYS A 94 -5.31 8.07 13.23
N PRO A 95 -5.47 7.08 14.11
CA PRO A 95 -5.43 5.66 13.71
C PRO A 95 -6.54 5.33 12.70
N HIS A 96 -7.74 5.91 12.89
CA HIS A 96 -8.89 5.74 11.99
C HIS A 96 -8.57 6.21 10.58
N CYS A 97 -8.13 7.46 10.41
CA CYS A 97 -7.82 8.02 9.09
C CYS A 97 -6.62 7.31 8.44
N THR A 98 -5.61 6.95 9.22
CA THR A 98 -4.44 6.21 8.76
C THR A 98 -4.82 4.86 8.17
N LEU A 99 -5.71 4.11 8.82
CA LEU A 99 -6.18 2.83 8.31
C LEU A 99 -7.11 2.99 7.09
N CYS A 100 -8.01 3.98 7.13
CA CYS A 100 -8.84 4.35 5.99
C CYS A 100 -7.98 4.72 4.77
N GLN A 101 -6.89 5.46 4.95
CA GLN A 101 -5.96 5.82 3.89
C GLN A 101 -5.39 4.56 3.22
N ILE A 102 -4.91 3.58 4.00
CA ILE A 102 -4.40 2.31 3.46
C ILE A 102 -5.48 1.59 2.67
N LYS A 103 -6.70 1.46 3.22
CA LYS A 103 -7.81 0.79 2.53
C LYS A 103 -8.20 1.49 1.22
N ARG A 104 -8.29 2.82 1.22
CA ARG A 104 -8.54 3.62 0.00
C ARG A 104 -7.45 3.42 -1.03
N ASP A 105 -6.19 3.38 -0.60
CA ASP A 105 -5.04 3.17 -1.48
C ASP A 105 -5.09 1.76 -2.12
N ILE A 106 -5.37 0.72 -1.32
CA ILE A 106 -5.60 -0.66 -1.81
C ILE A 106 -6.68 -0.66 -2.89
N ASN A 107 -7.84 -0.06 -2.62
CA ASN A 107 -8.97 -0.04 -3.55
C ASN A 107 -8.59 0.67 -4.86
N ARG A 108 -7.90 1.82 -4.79
CA ARG A 108 -7.45 2.57 -5.97
C ARG A 108 -6.40 1.79 -6.77
N ARG A 109 -5.42 1.17 -6.12
CA ARG A 109 -4.41 0.35 -6.82
C ARG A 109 -5.00 -0.90 -7.45
N ARG A 110 -5.99 -1.53 -6.83
CA ARG A 110 -6.75 -2.63 -7.43
C ARG A 110 -7.49 -2.18 -8.69
N ALA A 111 -8.14 -1.01 -8.63
CA ALA A 111 -8.81 -0.42 -9.79
C ALA A 111 -7.82 -0.10 -10.93
N MET A 112 -6.60 0.34 -10.60
CA MET A 112 -5.51 0.59 -11.56
C MET A 112 -4.77 -0.69 -12.00
N ARG A 113 -5.09 -1.86 -11.43
CA ARG A 113 -4.40 -3.14 -11.65
C ARG A 113 -2.90 -3.10 -11.30
N THR A 114 -2.55 -2.30 -10.29
CA THR A 114 -1.18 -2.18 -9.76
C THR A 114 -1.09 -2.62 -8.30
N PHE A 115 -2.04 -3.44 -7.83
CA PHE A 115 -2.06 -3.98 -6.48
C PHE A 115 -1.36 -5.34 -6.43
#